data_AF-A0A0Q7SX38-F1
#
_entry.id   AF-A0A0Q7SX38-F1
#
_cell.length_a   1.000
_cell.length_b   1.000
_cell.length_c   1.000
_cell.angle_alpha   90.00
_cell.angle_beta   90.00
_cell.angle_gamma   90.00
#
_symmetry.space_group_name_H-M   'P 1'
#
loop_
_entity.id
_entity.type
_entity.pdbx_description
1 polymer ?
#
loop_
_entity_poly.entity_id
_entity_poly.type
_entity_poly.pdbx_seq_one_letter_code
_entity_poly.pdbx_strand_id
1 'polypeptide(L)'
;MEPQWYRRRGVRKVHVVAVLAALLAVAVVLGMFNQFGASDGSVLKTERQLIASVDLRIANPAESFAKGEAEARKDVESDGPLKLFRLDAAKPPSKADTAKAERLKRRHGIVWVDRGKSTPQSSAYAAGYNHVVQAEIERRHGPEFLDRLLRGEEPADAP
;
A
#
# COMPACT_ATOMS: atom_id res chain seq x y z
N MET A 1 -51.87 5.87 56.25
CA MET A 1 -51.92 5.90 54.77
C MET A 1 -50.51 6.18 54.28
N GLU A 2 -49.81 5.19 53.73
CA GLU A 2 -48.47 5.36 53.18
C GLU A 2 -48.50 5.39 51.63
N PRO A 3 -47.61 6.15 50.96
CA PRO A 3 -47.67 6.40 49.52
C PRO A 3 -47.11 5.25 48.66
N GLN A 4 -47.82 4.93 47.57
CA GLN A 4 -47.64 3.76 46.69
C GLN A 4 -46.46 3.81 45.68
N TRP A 5 -45.28 4.34 46.01
CA TRP A 5 -44.21 4.47 44.99
C TRP A 5 -43.25 3.28 44.88
N TYR A 6 -43.46 2.18 45.62
CA TYR A 6 -42.60 0.99 45.53
C TYR A 6 -43.23 -0.20 44.78
N ARG A 7 -43.66 0.01 43.52
CA ARG A 7 -43.83 -1.12 42.60
C ARG A 7 -42.46 -1.56 42.08
N ARG A 8 -41.86 -2.57 42.71
CA ARG A 8 -40.68 -3.29 42.20
C ARG A 8 -40.97 -3.70 40.75
N ARG A 9 -40.33 -3.04 39.79
CA ARG A 9 -40.38 -3.39 38.36
C ARG A 9 -39.59 -4.67 38.16
N GLY A 10 -40.23 -5.81 38.37
CA GLY A 10 -39.74 -7.07 37.82
C GLY A 10 -39.58 -6.91 36.31
N VAL A 11 -38.48 -7.42 35.76
CA VAL A 11 -38.19 -7.37 34.32
C VAL A 11 -39.39 -7.97 33.58
N ARG A 12 -40.21 -7.10 32.99
CA ARG A 12 -41.38 -7.53 32.22
C ARG A 12 -40.83 -8.34 31.05
N LYS A 13 -41.40 -9.51 30.76
CA LYS A 13 -41.03 -10.37 29.61
C LYS A 13 -40.86 -9.58 28.31
N VAL A 14 -41.63 -8.51 28.15
CA VAL A 14 -41.55 -7.53 27.06
C VAL A 14 -40.18 -6.85 26.92
N HIS A 15 -39.50 -6.51 28.02
CA HIS A 15 -38.15 -5.94 27.98
C HIS A 15 -37.12 -6.97 27.53
N VAL A 16 -37.26 -8.23 27.92
CA VAL A 16 -36.38 -9.31 27.46
C VAL A 16 -36.54 -9.52 25.95
N VAL A 17 -37.78 -9.52 25.46
CA VAL A 17 -38.07 -9.62 24.01
C VAL A 17 -37.50 -8.42 23.24
N ALA A 18 -37.61 -7.21 23.78
CA ALA A 18 -37.05 -6.01 23.14
C ALA A 18 -35.52 -6.06 23.06
N VAL A 19 -34.84 -6.53 24.11
CA VAL A 19 -33.38 -6.70 24.11
C VAL A 19 -32.96 -7.78 23.11
N LEU A 20 -33.67 -8.91 23.06
CA LEU A 20 -33.39 -9.97 22.08
C LEU A 20 -33.59 -9.50 20.65
N ALA A 21 -34.65 -8.72 20.37
CA ALA A 21 -34.89 -8.16 19.05
C ALA A 21 -33.79 -7.15 18.64
N ALA A 22 -33.33 -6.32 19.58
CA ALA A 22 -32.22 -5.39 19.34
C ALA A 22 -30.91 -6.13 19.05
N LEU A 23 -30.59 -7.18 19.81
CA LEU A 23 -29.41 -8.01 19.58
C LEU A 23 -29.47 -8.73 18.22
N LEU A 24 -30.64 -9.23 17.83
CA LEU A 24 -30.83 -9.88 16.54
C LEU A 24 -30.66 -8.88 15.38
N ALA A 25 -31.18 -7.66 15.53
CA ALA A 25 -30.97 -6.59 14.54
C ALA A 25 -29.49 -6.22 14.40
N VAL A 26 -28.76 -6.08 15.52
CA VAL A 26 -27.32 -5.82 15.50
C VAL A 26 -26.55 -6.96 14.84
N ALA A 27 -26.91 -8.21 15.13
CA ALA A 27 -26.29 -9.38 14.50
C ALA A 27 -26.55 -9.45 12.99
N VAL A 28 -27.75 -9.07 12.53
CA VAL A 28 -28.08 -8.97 11.10
C VAL A 28 -27.29 -7.85 10.43
N VAL A 29 -27.19 -6.68 11.05
CA VAL A 29 -26.40 -5.56 10.52
C VAL A 29 -24.91 -5.92 10.45
N LEU A 30 -24.36 -6.57 11.49
CA LEU A 30 -22.98 -7.08 11.48
C LEU A 30 -22.79 -8.18 10.44
N GLY A 31 -23.77 -9.07 10.26
CA GLY A 31 -23.76 -10.09 9.21
C GLY A 31 -23.74 -9.47 7.83
N MET A 32 -24.56 -8.44 7.59
CA MET A 32 -24.55 -7.66 6.36
C MET A 32 -23.24 -6.91 6.18
N PHE A 33 -22.68 -6.30 7.24
CA PHE A 33 -21.36 -5.66 7.17
C PHE A 33 -20.23 -6.67 6.93
N ASN A 34 -20.32 -7.91 7.41
CA ASN A 34 -19.35 -8.94 7.05
C ASN A 34 -19.57 -9.43 5.61
N GLN A 35 -20.81 -9.51 5.16
CA GLN A 35 -21.13 -9.95 3.80
C GLN A 35 -20.86 -8.88 2.74
N PHE A 36 -20.91 -7.59 3.09
CA PHE A 36 -20.77 -6.46 2.17
C PHE A 36 -19.58 -5.53 2.48
N GLY A 37 -19.09 -5.49 3.72
CA GLY A 37 -18.10 -4.55 4.22
C GLY A 37 -16.74 -5.16 4.59
N ALA A 38 -16.63 -6.49 4.70
CA ALA A 38 -15.34 -7.18 4.68
C ALA A 38 -14.93 -7.41 3.23
N SER A 39 -14.53 -6.35 2.56
CA SER A 39 -13.62 -6.44 1.42
C SER A 39 -12.24 -6.88 1.93
N ASP A 40 -12.18 -8.13 2.43
CA ASP A 40 -10.95 -8.91 2.43
C ASP A 40 -10.62 -9.21 0.97
N GLY A 41 -9.83 -8.31 0.39
CA GLY A 41 -8.67 -8.60 -0.44
C GLY A 41 -8.77 -9.46 -1.71
N SER A 42 -9.84 -10.21 -1.97
CA SER A 42 -9.84 -11.17 -3.08
C SER A 42 -11.24 -11.58 -3.50
N VAL A 43 -11.52 -11.41 -4.80
CA VAL A 43 -12.59 -12.07 -5.56
C VAL A 43 -14.01 -11.52 -5.38
N LEU A 44 -14.30 -10.37 -6.00
CA LEU A 44 -15.53 -10.21 -6.77
C LEU A 44 -15.24 -9.30 -7.97
N LYS A 45 -14.97 -9.96 -9.10
CA LYS A 45 -15.08 -9.41 -10.45
C LYS A 45 -16.56 -9.10 -10.72
N THR A 46 -17.11 -8.06 -10.10
CA THR A 46 -18.38 -7.50 -10.57
C THR A 46 -18.05 -6.69 -11.82
N GLU A 47 -18.60 -7.15 -12.94
CA GLU A 47 -18.55 -6.49 -14.23
C GLU A 47 -18.91 -5.01 -14.06
N ARG A 48 -17.96 -4.13 -14.39
CA ARG A 48 -18.02 -2.69 -14.16
C ARG A 48 -19.26 -2.14 -14.88
N GLN A 49 -20.28 -1.78 -14.12
CA GLN A 49 -21.39 -1.00 -14.66
C GLN A 49 -20.87 0.41 -14.97
N LEU A 50 -20.48 0.61 -16.24
CA LEU A 50 -20.28 1.91 -16.87
C LEU A 50 -21.62 2.64 -16.95
N ILE A 51 -22.02 3.31 -15.88
CA ILE A 51 -23.10 4.32 -15.93
C ILE A 51 -22.41 5.65 -15.70
N ALA A 52 -22.22 6.41 -16.78
CA ALA A 52 -21.35 7.58 -16.90
C ALA A 52 -19.86 7.24 -16.76
N SER A 53 -19.11 7.48 -17.84
CA SER A 53 -17.68 7.22 -18.01
C SER A 53 -16.79 8.17 -17.20
N VAL A 54 -17.02 8.27 -15.90
CA VAL A 54 -16.13 8.97 -14.97
C VAL A 54 -15.88 8.05 -13.80
N ASP A 55 -14.75 7.35 -13.85
CA ASP A 55 -14.19 6.67 -12.69
C ASP A 55 -13.83 7.75 -11.65
N LEU A 56 -14.75 8.02 -10.71
CA LEU A 56 -14.59 9.04 -9.67
C LEU A 56 -13.54 8.66 -8.62
N ARG A 57 -12.91 7.48 -8.74
CA ARG A 57 -11.58 7.26 -8.17
C ARG A 57 -10.57 7.91 -9.10
N ILE A 58 -10.57 9.24 -9.13
CA ILE A 58 -9.41 10.02 -9.55
C ILE A 58 -8.27 9.49 -8.68
N ALA A 59 -7.47 8.60 -9.24
CA ALA A 59 -6.56 7.81 -8.44
C ALA A 59 -5.52 8.76 -7.86
N ASN A 60 -5.66 8.98 -6.55
CA ASN A 60 -5.01 10.03 -5.79
C ASN A 60 -3.50 9.78 -5.79
N PRO A 61 -2.70 10.60 -6.49
CA PRO A 61 -1.26 10.40 -6.55
C PRO A 61 -0.62 10.45 -5.16
N ALA A 62 -1.17 11.23 -4.22
CA ALA A 62 -0.67 11.28 -2.85
C ALA A 62 -0.83 9.94 -2.10
N GLU A 63 -1.95 9.24 -2.31
CA GLU A 63 -2.13 7.90 -1.75
C GLU A 63 -1.22 6.88 -2.41
N SER A 64 -1.01 6.98 -3.73
CA SER A 64 -0.05 6.14 -4.45
C SER A 64 1.38 6.33 -3.93
N PHE A 65 1.77 7.57 -3.65
CA PHE A 65 3.07 7.90 -3.04
C PHE A 65 3.20 7.27 -1.65
N ALA A 66 2.22 7.48 -0.76
CA ALA A 66 2.23 6.91 0.59
C ALA A 66 2.26 5.37 0.57
N LYS A 67 1.56 4.73 -0.37
CA LYS A 67 1.65 3.27 -0.58
C LYS A 67 3.06 2.84 -1.01
N GLY A 68 3.68 3.59 -1.94
CA GLY A 68 5.05 3.37 -2.37
C GLY A 68 6.03 3.44 -1.20
N GLU A 69 5.92 4.45 -0.34
CA GLU A 69 6.77 4.57 0.86
C GLU A 69 6.56 3.41 1.83
N ALA A 70 5.31 3.05 2.13
CA ALA A 70 4.99 1.98 3.05
C ALA A 70 5.51 0.61 2.56
N GLU A 71 5.46 0.36 1.26
CA GLU A 71 6.01 -0.86 0.66
C GLU A 71 7.54 -0.85 0.65
N ALA A 72 8.17 0.29 0.33
CA ALA A 72 9.62 0.41 0.40
C ALA A 72 10.17 0.16 1.80
N ARG A 73 9.51 0.66 2.85
CA ARG A 73 9.93 0.40 4.24
C ARG A 73 9.92 -1.08 4.57
N LYS A 74 8.88 -1.82 4.17
CA LYS A 74 8.80 -3.28 4.35
C LYS A 74 9.90 -4.02 3.58
N ASP A 75 10.17 -3.60 2.35
CA ASP A 75 11.22 -4.20 1.52
C ASP A 75 12.62 -3.95 2.11
N VAL A 76 12.87 -2.75 2.65
CA VAL A 76 14.11 -2.41 3.35
C VAL A 76 14.27 -3.20 4.65
N GLU A 77 13.20 -3.36 5.42
CA GLU A 77 13.18 -4.17 6.66
C GLU A 77 13.46 -5.65 6.41
N SER A 78 13.09 -6.16 5.23
CA SER A 78 13.30 -7.56 4.84
C SER A 78 14.77 -7.89 4.51
N ASP A 79 15.67 -6.90 4.58
CA ASP A 79 17.10 -6.96 4.25
C ASP A 79 17.40 -7.59 2.87
N GLY A 80 16.43 -7.47 1.97
CA GLY A 80 16.53 -7.88 0.59
C GLY A 80 17.27 -6.84 -0.27
N PRO A 81 17.44 -7.13 -1.57
CA PRO A 81 18.05 -6.18 -2.48
C PRO A 81 17.23 -4.87 -2.56
N LEU A 82 17.93 -3.74 -2.53
CA LEU A 82 17.35 -2.40 -2.65
C LEU A 82 16.90 -2.16 -4.09
N LYS A 83 15.59 -2.07 -4.30
CA LYS A 83 15.00 -1.94 -5.63
C LYS A 83 14.83 -0.47 -5.99
N LEU A 84 15.22 -0.06 -7.19
CA LEU A 84 14.93 1.28 -7.71
C LEU A 84 14.04 1.14 -8.94
N PHE A 85 12.86 1.74 -8.89
CA PHE A 85 11.90 1.68 -9.98
C PHE A 85 12.22 2.74 -11.04
N ARG A 86 12.27 2.29 -12.30
CA ARG A 86 12.34 3.15 -13.48
C ARG A 86 11.06 2.98 -14.29
N LEU A 87 10.47 4.09 -14.72
CA LEU A 87 9.32 4.10 -15.62
C LEU A 87 9.79 4.51 -17.01
N ASP A 88 9.02 4.14 -18.03
CA ASP A 88 9.27 4.54 -19.41
C ASP A 88 10.68 4.20 -19.91
N ALA A 89 11.18 3.00 -19.58
CA ALA A 89 12.46 2.52 -20.10
C ALA A 89 12.40 2.49 -21.64
N ALA A 90 13.02 3.49 -22.27
CA ALA A 90 12.86 3.77 -23.71
C ALA A 90 13.51 2.70 -24.62
N LYS A 91 14.44 1.92 -24.09
CA LYS A 91 15.13 0.85 -24.81
C LYS A 91 15.36 -0.35 -23.89
N PRO A 92 15.29 -1.58 -24.42
CA PRO A 92 15.75 -2.75 -23.68
C PRO A 92 17.25 -2.55 -23.31
N PRO A 93 17.67 -3.00 -22.12
CA PRO A 93 19.04 -2.82 -21.65
C PRO A 93 20.03 -3.46 -22.63
N SER A 94 21.12 -2.74 -22.92
CA SER A 94 22.23 -3.32 -23.68
C SER A 94 22.95 -4.38 -22.85
N LYS A 95 23.78 -5.22 -23.48
CA LYS A 95 24.62 -6.19 -22.75
C LYS A 95 25.52 -5.51 -21.70
N ALA A 96 25.99 -4.30 -21.98
CA ALA A 96 26.79 -3.53 -21.04
C ALA A 96 25.96 -3.07 -19.83
N ASP A 97 24.71 -2.65 -20.05
CA ASP A 97 23.79 -2.24 -18.99
C ASP A 97 23.41 -3.42 -18.10
N THR A 98 23.17 -4.59 -18.69
CA THR A 98 22.89 -5.82 -17.93
C THR A 98 24.10 -6.24 -17.10
N ALA A 99 25.31 -6.17 -17.66
CA ALA A 99 26.53 -6.48 -16.92
C ALA A 99 26.74 -5.49 -15.76
N LYS A 100 26.45 -4.20 -15.96
CA LYS A 100 26.50 -3.18 -14.90
C LYS A 100 25.46 -3.44 -13.81
N ALA A 101 24.22 -3.77 -14.18
CA ALA A 101 23.15 -4.09 -13.23
C ALA A 101 23.49 -5.34 -12.39
N GLU A 102 24.06 -6.36 -13.01
CA GLU A 102 24.55 -7.56 -12.30
C GLU A 102 25.68 -7.24 -11.32
N ARG A 103 26.62 -6.34 -11.67
CA ARG A 103 27.66 -5.88 -10.75
C ARG A 103 27.09 -5.12 -9.56
N LEU A 104 26.19 -4.17 -9.80
CA LEU A 104 25.50 -3.41 -8.75
C LEU A 104 24.74 -4.32 -7.79
N LYS A 105 24.04 -5.33 -8.33
CA LYS A 105 23.32 -6.32 -7.53
C LYS A 105 24.25 -7.15 -6.65
N ARG A 106 25.38 -7.64 -7.19
CA ARG A 106 26.31 -8.50 -6.44
C ARG A 106 27.11 -7.73 -5.39
N ARG A 107 27.56 -6.51 -5.71
CA ARG A 107 28.44 -5.73 -4.83
C ARG A 107 27.69 -4.93 -3.79
N HIS A 108 26.53 -4.36 -4.16
CA HIS A 108 25.81 -3.40 -3.31
C HIS A 108 24.37 -3.81 -3.02
N GLY A 109 23.91 -4.95 -3.54
CA GLY A 109 22.52 -5.39 -3.35
C GLY A 109 21.50 -4.50 -4.07
N ILE A 110 21.91 -3.64 -5.00
CA ILE A 110 21.00 -2.69 -5.65
C ILE A 110 20.50 -3.26 -6.99
N VAL A 111 19.19 -3.21 -7.19
CA VAL A 111 18.53 -3.72 -8.40
C VAL A 111 17.65 -2.65 -9.01
N TRP A 112 17.82 -2.41 -10.31
CA TRP A 112 16.89 -1.59 -11.05
C TRP A 112 15.74 -2.43 -11.58
N VAL A 113 14.52 -1.94 -11.38
CA VAL A 113 13.30 -2.60 -11.84
C VAL A 113 12.59 -1.66 -12.80
N ASP A 114 12.66 -2.01 -14.08
CA ASP A 114 11.95 -1.29 -15.13
C ASP A 114 10.47 -1.68 -15.08
N ARG A 115 9.60 -0.69 -14.94
CA ARG A 115 8.16 -0.81 -15.05
C ARG A 115 7.71 -0.13 -16.34
N GLY A 116 6.51 -0.50 -16.80
CA GLY A 116 5.95 -0.04 -18.07
C GLY A 116 5.62 1.45 -18.09
N LYS A 117 4.65 1.80 -18.94
CA LYS A 117 4.31 3.19 -19.20
C LYS A 117 3.96 3.96 -17.92
N SER A 118 4.49 5.17 -17.80
CA SER A 118 4.17 6.09 -16.72
C SER A 118 2.71 6.54 -16.80
N THR A 119 2.04 6.44 -15.66
CA THR A 119 0.77 7.09 -15.34
C THR A 119 0.99 7.97 -14.12
N PRO A 120 0.11 8.94 -13.82
CA PRO A 120 0.24 9.75 -12.61
C PRO A 120 0.39 8.91 -11.33
N GLN A 121 -0.30 7.77 -11.27
CA GLN A 121 -0.27 6.86 -10.12
C GLN A 121 1.03 6.04 -10.07
N SER A 122 1.46 5.47 -11.20
CA SER A 122 2.70 4.68 -11.22
C SER A 122 3.92 5.56 -10.98
N SER A 123 3.91 6.80 -11.49
CA SER A 123 4.89 7.83 -11.18
C SER A 123 4.93 8.16 -9.70
N ALA A 124 3.78 8.48 -9.10
CA ALA A 124 3.74 8.85 -7.69
C ALA A 124 4.14 7.70 -6.76
N TYR A 125 3.71 6.48 -7.08
CA TYR A 125 4.14 5.27 -6.37
C TYR A 125 5.65 5.05 -6.50
N ALA A 126 6.20 5.11 -7.71
CA ALA A 126 7.63 4.92 -7.93
C ALA A 126 8.44 6.02 -7.23
N ALA A 127 7.97 7.26 -7.22
CA ALA A 127 8.58 8.37 -6.51
C ALA A 127 8.61 8.13 -4.99
N GLY A 128 7.48 7.72 -4.38
CA GLY A 128 7.43 7.42 -2.95
C GLY A 128 8.29 6.23 -2.57
N TYR A 129 8.27 5.16 -3.37
CA TYR A 129 9.12 4.01 -3.14
C TYR A 129 10.61 4.36 -3.25
N ASN A 130 10.99 5.03 -4.35
CA ASN A 130 12.39 5.41 -4.59
C ASN A 130 12.90 6.40 -3.54
N HIS A 131 12.06 7.31 -3.03
CA HIS A 131 12.45 8.24 -1.97
C HIS A 131 13.00 7.51 -0.73
N VAL A 132 12.28 6.48 -0.26
CA VAL A 132 12.71 5.68 0.90
C VAL A 132 13.95 4.86 0.58
N VAL A 133 14.01 4.22 -0.60
CA VAL A 133 15.17 3.40 -0.98
C VAL A 133 16.42 4.25 -1.20
N GLN A 134 16.29 5.44 -1.78
CA GLN A 134 17.42 6.36 -1.97
C GLN A 134 17.97 6.83 -0.63
N ALA A 135 17.12 7.19 0.34
CA ALA A 135 17.55 7.51 1.69
C ALA A 135 18.28 6.33 2.36
N GLU A 136 17.83 5.10 2.11
CA GLU A 136 18.50 3.90 2.61
C GLU A 136 19.85 3.64 1.92
N ILE A 137 19.96 3.87 0.62
CA ILE A 137 21.22 3.80 -0.13
C ILE A 137 22.20 4.85 0.40
N GLU A 138 21.74 6.08 0.61
CA GLU A 138 22.55 7.16 1.20
C GLU A 138 23.03 6.78 2.60
N ARG A 139 22.16 6.17 3.42
CA ARG A 139 22.52 5.69 4.76
C ARG A 139 23.60 4.58 4.72
N ARG A 140 23.52 3.64 3.78
CA ARG A 140 24.44 2.49 3.67
C ARG A 140 25.75 2.81 2.94
N HIS A 141 25.72 3.70 1.95
CA HIS A 141 26.84 3.92 1.01
C HIS A 141 27.29 5.39 0.88
N GLY A 142 26.56 6.32 1.51
CA GLY A 142 26.86 7.74 1.49
C GLY A 142 26.20 8.53 0.34
N PRO A 143 26.11 9.87 0.46
CA PRO A 143 25.44 10.74 -0.51
C PRO A 143 26.14 10.77 -1.87
N GLU A 144 27.47 10.72 -1.89
CA GLU A 144 28.22 10.71 -3.15
C GLU A 144 27.96 9.46 -3.99
N PHE A 145 27.76 8.31 -3.34
CA PHE A 145 27.43 7.06 -4.00
C PHE A 145 26.06 7.17 -4.68
N LEU A 146 25.06 7.68 -3.95
CA LEU A 146 23.71 7.87 -4.46
C LEU A 146 23.70 8.82 -5.66
N ASP A 147 24.40 9.95 -5.56
CA ASP A 147 24.45 10.94 -6.63
C ASP A 147 25.08 10.38 -7.92
N ARG A 148 26.17 9.63 -7.82
CA ARG A 148 26.77 8.93 -8.98
C ARG A 148 25.83 7.87 -9.55
N LEU A 149 25.16 7.10 -8.69
CA LEU A 149 24.19 6.09 -9.10
C LEU A 149 23.03 6.69 -9.90
N LEU A 150 22.50 7.85 -9.46
CA LEU A 150 21.41 8.55 -10.15
C LEU A 150 21.86 9.22 -11.46
N ARG A 151 23.13 9.66 -11.54
CA ARG A 151 23.74 10.14 -12.79
C ARG A 151 24.02 9.02 -13.81
N GLY A 152 23.83 7.76 -13.42
CA GLY A 152 24.13 6.61 -14.27
C GLY A 152 25.62 6.34 -14.40
N GLU A 153 26.45 6.93 -13.52
CA GLU A 153 27.85 6.56 -13.36
C GLU A 153 27.94 5.24 -12.57
N GLU A 154 29.04 4.50 -12.70
CA GLU A 154 29.27 3.35 -11.80
C GLU A 154 29.93 3.93 -10.55
N PRO A 155 29.27 3.88 -9.37
CA PRO A 155 29.88 4.40 -8.17
C PRO A 155 31.15 3.60 -7.87
N ALA A 156 32.24 4.31 -7.56
CA ALA A 156 33.48 3.68 -7.17
C ALA A 156 33.29 2.94 -5.82
N ASP A 157 34.05 1.87 -5.59
CA ASP A 157 34.06 1.19 -4.31
C ASP A 157 34.32 2.25 -3.21
N ALA A 158 33.37 2.42 -2.29
CA ALA A 158 33.65 3.18 -1.07
C ALA A 158 34.75 2.41 -0.30
N PRO A 159 35.80 3.09 0.18
CA PRO A 159 36.94 2.46 0.83
C PRO A 159 36.56 1.68 2.10
#